data_AF-A0A8A7KJ06-F1
#
_entry.id   AF-A0A8A7KJ06-F1
#
_cell.length_a   1.000
_cell.length_b   1.000
_cell.length_c   1.000
_cell.angle_alpha   90.00
_cell.angle_beta   90.00
_cell.angle_gamma   90.00
#
_symmetry.space_group_name_H-M   'P 1'
#
loop_
_entity.id
_entity.type
_entity.pdbx_description
1 polymer ?
#
loop_
_entity_poly.entity_id
_entity_poly.type
_entity_poly.pdbx_seq_one_letter_code
_entity_poly.pdbx_strand_id
1 'polypeptide(L)' 'MKENMLTNEFIATIVYAVLALVLMFLGYKFFDWITPYNFAEEIKEKNPAIGVVIAGIFIAVAIIIKAAII' A
#
# COMPACT_ATOMS: atom_id res chain seq x y z
N MET A 1 -24.62 24.61 7.22
CA MET A 1 -23.31 24.97 6.63
C MET A 1 -22.15 24.12 7.15
N LYS A 2 -22.03 23.82 8.46
CA LYS A 2 -20.98 22.90 8.98
C LYS A 2 -21.15 21.43 8.57
N GLU A 3 -22.39 20.96 8.41
CA GLU A 3 -22.69 19.56 8.06
C GLU A 3 -22.05 19.14 6.73
N ASN A 4 -22.17 19.99 5.71
CA ASN A 4 -21.57 19.73 4.38
C ASN A 4 -20.04 19.72 4.41
N MET A 5 -19.41 20.45 5.34
CA MET A 5 -17.94 20.43 5.48
C MET A 5 -17.46 19.09 6.04
N LEU A 6 -18.15 18.57 7.07
CA LEU A 6 -17.78 17.27 7.65
C LEU A 6 -17.98 16.12 6.66
N THR A 7 -19.05 16.16 5.87
CA THR A 7 -19.26 15.15 4.82
C THR A 7 -18.14 15.17 3.78
N ASN A 8 -17.66 16.36 3.40
CA ASN A 8 -16.60 16.49 2.41
C ASN A 8 -15.24 15.98 2.93
N GLU A 9 -14.91 16.23 4.20
CA GLU A 9 -13.70 15.70 4.85
C GLU A 9 -13.75 14.17 4.98
N PHE A 10 -14.93 13.61 5.28
CA PHE A 10 -15.12 12.17 5.38
C PHE A 10 -14.95 11.48 4.01
N ILE A 11 -15.52 12.07 2.96
CA ILE A 11 -15.35 11.59 1.58
C ILE A 11 -13.87 11.65 1.18
N ALA A 12 -13.17 12.75 1.47
CA ALA A 12 -11.75 12.88 1.17
C ALA A 12 -10.92 11.80 1.89
N THR A 13 -11.20 11.55 3.18
CA THR A 13 -10.53 10.49 3.96
C THR A 13 -10.70 9.11 3.32
N ILE A 14 -11.93 8.77 2.90
CA ILE A 14 -12.21 7.51 2.22
C ILE A 14 -11.45 7.43 0.89
N VAL A 15 -11.46 8.50 0.10
CA VAL A 15 -10.76 8.56 -1.20
C VAL A 15 -9.27 8.35 -1.02
N TYR A 16 -8.64 9.03 -0.05
CA TYR A 16 -7.22 8.86 0.24
C TYR A 16 -6.89 7.46 0.77
N ALA A 17 -7.76 6.88 1.61
CA ALA A 17 -7.58 5.51 2.09
C ALA A 17 -7.60 4.50 0.94
N VAL A 18 -8.55 4.62 0.02
CA VAL A 18 -8.63 3.75 -1.18
C VAL A 18 -7.41 3.96 -2.08
N LEU A 19 -7.00 5.21 -2.31
CA LEU A 19 -5.79 5.52 -3.07
C LEU A 19 -4.54 4.89 -2.44
N ALA A 20 -4.41 4.96 -1.12
CA ALA A 20 -3.28 4.36 -0.40
C ALA A 20 -3.22 2.84 -0.59
N LEU A 21 -4.37 2.15 -0.50
CA LEU A 21 -4.45 0.71 -0.73
C LEU A 21 -4.08 0.34 -2.17
N VAL A 22 -4.56 1.10 -3.16
CA VAL A 22 -4.20 0.90 -4.57
C VAL A 22 -2.70 1.07 -4.77
N LEU A 23 -2.12 2.13 -4.21
CA LEU A 23 -0.67 2.39 -4.31
C LEU A 23 0.15 1.30 -3.62
N MET A 24 -0.28 0.78 -2.47
CA MET A 24 0.38 -0.37 -1.81
C MET A 24 0.35 -1.61 -2.69
N PHE A 25 -0.79 -1.92 -3.30
CA PHE A 25 -0.91 -3.07 -4.20
C PHE A 25 -0.04 -2.91 -5.44
N LEU A 26 -0.01 -1.71 -6.03
CA LEU A 26 0.87 -1.40 -7.16
C LEU A 26 2.34 -1.52 -6.77
N GLY A 27 2.73 -1.03 -5.60
CA GLY A 27 4.08 -1.18 -5.06
C GLY A 27 4.47 -2.65 -4.95
N TYR A 28 3.62 -3.47 -4.31
CA TYR A 28 3.83 -4.93 -4.24
C TYR A 28 4.01 -5.55 -5.62
N LYS A 29 3.11 -5.28 -6.56
CA LYS A 29 3.16 -5.90 -7.89
C LYS A 29 4.37 -5.44 -8.70
N PHE A 30 4.75 -4.18 -8.55
CA PHE A 30 5.95 -3.61 -9.18
C PHE A 30 7.21 -4.30 -8.68
N PHE A 31 7.35 -4.49 -7.36
CA PHE A 31 8.47 -5.22 -6.80
C PHE A 31 8.47 -6.70 -7.23
N ASP A 32 7.34 -7.39 -7.12
CA ASP A 32 7.21 -8.79 -7.60
C ASP A 32 7.59 -8.95 -9.08
N TRP A 33 7.39 -7.93 -9.91
CA TRP A 33 7.77 -7.97 -11.33
C TRP A 33 9.24 -7.66 -11.60
N ILE A 34 9.86 -6.75 -10.82
CA ILE A 34 11.27 -6.36 -11.04
C ILE A 34 12.26 -7.36 -10.42
N THR A 35 11.87 -8.06 -9.36
CA THR A 35 12.73 -9.06 -8.73
C THR A 35 12.70 -10.39 -9.49
N PRO A 36 13.83 -11.13 -9.49
CA PRO A 36 13.94 -12.40 -10.22
C PRO A 36 13.19 -13.57 -9.58
N TYR A 37 12.61 -13.37 -8.40
CA TYR A 37 11.85 -14.39 -7.64
C TYR A 37 10.35 -14.04 -7.63
N ASN A 38 9.51 -15.08 -7.73
CA ASN A 38 8.06 -14.95 -7.73
C ASN A 38 7.53 -14.99 -6.29
N PHE A 39 6.92 -13.90 -5.83
CA PHE A 39 6.50 -13.80 -4.43
C PHE A 39 5.42 -14.81 -4.10
N ALA A 40 4.52 -15.11 -5.05
CA ALA A 40 3.44 -16.07 -4.84
C ALA A 40 3.95 -17.52 -4.72
N GLU A 41 5.06 -17.85 -5.38
CA GLU A 41 5.72 -19.15 -5.26
C GLU A 41 6.42 -19.28 -3.91
N GLU A 42 7.21 -18.28 -3.53
CA GLU A 42 7.90 -18.22 -2.23
C GLU A 42 6.94 -18.26 -1.04
N ILE A 43 5.76 -17.62 -1.16
CA ILE A 43 4.69 -17.72 -0.15
C ILE A 43 4.17 -19.16 -0.03
N LYS A 44 3.99 -19.88 -1.15
CA LYS A 44 3.54 -21.28 -1.14
C LYS A 44 4.57 -22.21 -0.52
N GLU A 45 5.85 -21.96 -0.77
CA GLU A 45 6.96 -22.68 -0.15
C GLU A 45 7.15 -22.35 1.34
N LYS A 46 6.35 -21.43 1.89
CA LYS A 46 6.40 -20.96 3.28
C LYS A 46 7.75 -20.35 3.64
N ASN A 47 8.41 -19.70 2.69
CA ASN A 47 9.65 -18.99 2.95
C ASN A 47 9.36 -17.75 3.83
N PRO A 48 9.82 -17.69 5.10
CA PRO A 48 9.54 -16.54 5.96
C PRO A 48 10.23 -15.25 5.48
N ALA A 49 11.29 -15.36 4.69
CA ALA A 49 12.01 -14.19 4.17
C ALA A 49 11.12 -13.33 3.26
N ILE A 50 10.25 -13.95 2.46
CA ILE A 50 9.35 -13.20 1.56
C ILE A 50 8.34 -12.37 2.36
N GLY A 51 7.89 -12.87 3.52
CA GLY A 51 7.00 -12.13 4.41
C GLY A 51 7.64 -10.84 4.93
N VAL A 52 8.94 -10.89 5.27
CA VAL A 52 9.70 -9.71 5.70
C VAL A 52 9.87 -8.71 4.56
N VAL A 53 10.15 -9.18 3.34
CA VAL A 53 10.28 -8.33 2.15
C VAL A 53 8.96 -7.60 1.86
N ILE A 54 7.83 -8.33 1.86
CA ILE A 54 6.50 -7.74 1.62
C ILE A 54 6.15 -6.71 2.69
N ALA A 55 6.44 -7.01 3.96
CA ALA A 55 6.24 -6.05 5.05
C ALA A 55 7.09 -4.78 4.84
N GLY A 56 8.36 -4.93 4.43
CA GLY A 56 9.25 -3.81 4.11
C GLY A 56 8.72 -2.94 2.97
N ILE A 57 8.20 -3.56 1.90
CA ILE A 57 7.58 -2.84 0.78
C ILE A 57 6.38 -2.02 1.26
N PHE A 58 5.49 -2.61 2.05
CA PHE A 58 4.32 -1.90 2.57
C PHE A 58 4.69 -0.75 3.51
N ILE A 59 5.68 -0.94 4.39
CA ILE A 59 6.17 0.14 5.26
C ILE A 59 6.76 1.28 4.41
N ALA A 60 7.59 0.97 3.41
CA ALA A 60 8.19 1.98 2.54
C ALA A 60 7.13 2.78 1.77
N VAL A 61 6.15 2.10 1.17
CA VAL A 61 5.06 2.74 0.44
C VAL A 61 4.19 3.58 1.38
N ALA A 62 3.88 3.10 2.59
CA ALA A 62 3.13 3.85 3.58
C ALA A 62 3.84 5.16 3.97
N ILE A 63 5.16 5.13 4.16
CA ILE A 63 5.96 6.32 4.47
C ILE A 63 5.92 7.33 3.33
N ILE A 64 6.04 6.87 2.07
CA ILE A 64 5.96 7.74 0.89
C ILE A 64 4.58 8.38 0.79
N ILE A 65 3.50 7.60 0.95
CA ILE A 65 2.12 8.12 0.92
C ILE A 65 1.91 9.16 2.01
N LYS A 66 2.34 8.86 3.25
CA LYS A 66 2.27 9.81 4.36
C LYS A 66 3.01 11.11 4.03
N ALA A 67 4.18 11.03 3.41
CA ALA A 67 4.95 12.21 3.04
C ALA A 67 4.34 13.01 1.87
N ALA A 68 3.55 12.36 1.02
CA ALA A 68 2.91 12.99 -0.13
C ALA A 68 1.59 13.71 0.22
N ILE A 69 0.91 13.30 1.28
CA ILE A 69 -0.31 13.94 1.76
C ILE A 69 0.07 15.16 2.62
N ILE A 70 -0.46 16.34 2.24
CA ILE A 70 -0.24 17.65 2.91
C ILE A 70 -1.33 17.88 3.98
#